data_AF-A0A951S3L6-F1
#
_entry.id   AF-A0A951S3L6-F1
#
_cell.length_a   1.000
_cell.length_b   1.000
_cell.length_c   1.000
_cell.angle_alpha   90.00
_cell.angle_beta   90.00
_cell.angle_gamma   90.00
#
_symmetry.space_group_name_H-M   'P 1'
#
loop_
_entity.id
_entity.type
_entity.pdbx_description
1 polymer ?
#
loop_
_entity_poly.entity_id
_entity_poly.type
_entity_poly.pdbx_seq_one_letter_code
_entity_poly.pdbx_strand_id
1 'polypeptide(L)' 'MAFRDQQKYLDYLKKFESGMDRKELEDYKMLVKRQKDDEDFDTVSMKRLKELYDKFFQPVDKSKYDHLFRKSNESGN' A
#
# COMPACT_ATOMS: atom_id res chain seq x y z
N MET A 1 13.76 -0.18 -8.74
CA MET A 1 12.99 0.68 -7.80
C MET A 1 13.93 1.07 -6.69
N ALA A 2 13.90 2.32 -6.25
CA ALA A 2 14.85 2.80 -5.23
C ALA A 2 14.42 2.29 -3.85
N PHE A 3 15.35 2.21 -2.90
CA PHE A 3 15.10 1.89 -1.48
C PHE A 3 13.93 2.69 -0.87
N ARG A 4 13.77 3.95 -1.34
CA ARG A 4 12.64 4.82 -0.97
C ARG A 4 11.27 4.26 -1.37
N ASP A 5 11.18 3.61 -2.52
CA ASP A 5 9.93 3.01 -3.00
C ASP A 5 9.56 1.79 -2.15
N GLN A 6 10.55 0.96 -1.79
CA GLN A 6 10.36 -0.19 -0.90
C GLN A 6 9.82 0.26 0.46
N GLN A 7 10.46 1.26 1.06
CA GLN A 7 10.03 1.81 2.34
C GLN A 7 8.60 2.36 2.28
N LYS A 8 8.23 3.06 1.20
CA LYS A 8 6.87 3.55 0.99
C LYS A 8 5.84 2.42 0.94
N TYR A 9 6.14 1.32 0.25
CA TYR A 9 5.25 0.17 0.20
C TYR A 9 5.12 -0.50 1.56
N LEU A 10 6.23 -0.69 2.28
CA LEU A 10 6.23 -1.26 3.64
C LEU A 10 5.43 -0.39 4.62
N ASP A 11 5.63 0.93 4.59
CA ASP A 11 4.90 1.87 5.46
C ASP A 11 3.39 1.88 5.17
N TYR A 12 3.00 1.70 3.90
CA TYR A 12 1.59 1.54 3.55
C TYR A 12 1.02 0.23 4.11
N LEU A 13 1.73 -0.87 3.87
CA LEU A 13 1.36 -2.22 4.32
C LEU A 13 1.30 -2.34 5.84
N LYS A 14 2.14 -1.59 6.58
CA LYS A 14 2.10 -1.51 8.04
C LYS A 14 0.73 -1.14 8.59
N LYS A 15 -0.04 -0.31 7.88
CA LYS A 15 -1.40 0.10 8.29
C LYS A 15 -2.41 -1.02 8.16
N PHE A 16 -2.14 -1.99 7.29
CA PHE A 16 -2.99 -3.15 7.03
C PHE A 16 -2.49 -4.41 7.74
N GLU A 17 -1.40 -4.32 8.52
CA GLU A 17 -0.80 -5.46 9.24
C GLU A 17 -1.81 -6.20 10.13
N SER A 18 -2.73 -5.47 10.76
CA SER A 18 -3.79 -6.06 11.59
C SER A 18 -4.88 -6.81 10.80
N GLY A 19 -4.97 -6.59 9.49
CA GLY A 19 -5.92 -7.26 8.59
C GLY A 19 -5.26 -8.32 7.69
N MET A 20 -3.96 -8.55 7.84
CA MET A 20 -3.22 -9.57 7.07
C MET A 20 -3.46 -10.97 7.63
N ASP A 21 -3.49 -11.95 6.74
CA ASP A 21 -3.44 -13.36 7.14
C ASP A 21 -2.08 -13.70 7.78
N ARG A 22 -2.01 -14.78 8.55
CA ARG A 22 -0.77 -15.22 9.21
C ARG A 22 0.38 -15.38 8.22
N LYS A 23 0.11 -15.95 7.04
CA LYS A 23 1.14 -16.14 6.00
C LYS A 23 1.64 -14.80 5.44
N GLU A 24 0.73 -13.87 5.23
CA GLU A 24 1.01 -12.53 4.71
C GLU A 24 1.80 -11.69 5.70
N LEU A 25 1.45 -11.81 6.99
CA LEU A 25 2.14 -11.18 8.09
C LEU A 25 3.58 -11.69 8.23
N GLU A 26 3.79 -13.01 8.06
CA GLU A 26 5.12 -13.60 8.05
C GLU A 26 5.96 -13.10 6.86
N ASP A 27 5.38 -13.05 5.67
CA ASP A 27 6.03 -12.49 4.46
C ASP A 27 6.38 -11.00 4.64
N TYR A 28 5.43 -10.19 5.14
CA TYR A 28 5.64 -8.77 5.43
C TYR A 28 6.75 -8.57 6.46
N LYS A 29 6.76 -9.33 7.57
CA LYS A 29 7.80 -9.24 8.59
C LYS A 29 9.18 -9.62 8.07
N MET A 30 9.27 -10.59 7.15
CA MET A 30 10.54 -10.93 6.49
C MET A 30 11.05 -9.77 5.63
N LEU A 31 10.18 -9.13 4.86
CA LEU A 31 10.55 -7.95 4.04
C LEU A 31 10.99 -6.78 4.93
N VAL A 32 10.28 -6.50 6.02
CA VAL A 32 10.65 -5.44 6.99
C VAL A 32 12.02 -5.71 7.62
N LYS A 33 12.34 -6.96 7.95
CA LYS A 33 13.68 -7.31 8.49
C LYS A 33 14.79 -7.03 7.47
N ARG A 34 14.63 -7.52 6.24
CA ARG A 34 15.60 -7.27 5.14
C ARG A 34 15.84 -5.78 4.92
N GLN A 35 14.79 -4.96 5.00
CA GLN A 35 14.91 -3.51 4.87
C GLN A 35 15.71 -2.88 6.02
N LYS A 36 15.55 -3.39 7.24
CA LYS A 36 16.28 -2.91 8.43
C LYS A 36 17.75 -3.29 8.40
N ASP A 37 18.06 -4.44 7.81
CA ASP A 37 19.42 -4.94 7.67
C ASP A 37 20.16 -4.27 6.49
N ASP A 38 19.54 -3.26 5.84
CA ASP A 38 20.01 -2.58 4.62
C ASP A 38 20.36 -3.57 3.48
N GLU A 39 19.72 -4.74 3.48
CA GLU A 39 19.86 -5.74 2.44
C GLU A 39 19.01 -5.38 1.22
N ASP A 40 19.63 -5.41 0.04
CA ASP A 40 18.91 -5.26 -1.22
C ASP A 40 17.87 -6.37 -1.41
N PHE A 41 16.64 -5.98 -1.72
CA PHE A 41 15.59 -6.95 -2.01
C PHE A 41 15.89 -7.66 -3.33
N ASP A 42 15.95 -8.99 -3.27
CA ASP A 42 15.97 -9.82 -4.47
C ASP A 42 14.67 -9.69 -5.27
N THR A 43 14.69 -10.17 -6.52
CA THR A 43 13.55 -10.14 -7.43
C THR A 43 12.30 -10.81 -6.83
N VAL A 44 12.49 -11.82 -5.99
CA VAL A 44 11.40 -12.57 -5.33
C VAL A 44 10.74 -11.72 -4.24
N SER A 45 11.53 -11.08 -3.40
CA SER A 45 11.10 -10.16 -2.34
C SER A 45 10.35 -8.99 -2.92
N MET A 46 10.87 -8.41 -4.01
CA MET A 46 10.22 -7.31 -4.72
C MET A 46 8.87 -7.75 -5.30
N LYS A 47 8.79 -8.95 -5.88
CA LYS A 47 7.54 -9.49 -6.40
C LYS A 47 6.51 -9.68 -5.28
N ARG A 48 6.90 -10.28 -4.16
CA ARG A 48 6.00 -10.47 -3.00
C ARG A 48 5.54 -9.16 -2.39
N LEU A 49 6.43 -8.18 -2.22
CA LEU A 49 6.09 -6.85 -1.72
C LEU A 49 5.01 -6.20 -2.59
N LYS A 50 5.15 -6.31 -3.91
CA LYS A 50 4.20 -5.77 -4.87
C LYS A 50 2.87 -6.52 -4.86
N GLU A 51 2.88 -7.85 -4.82
CA GLU A 51 1.66 -8.67 -4.71
C GLU A 51 0.88 -8.35 -3.43
N LEU A 52 1.61 -8.18 -2.31
CA LEU A 52 1.00 -7.79 -1.04
C LEU A 52 0.44 -6.36 -1.12
N TYR A 53 1.20 -5.43 -1.68
CA TYR A 53 0.74 -4.07 -1.90
C TYR A 53 -0.51 -4.03 -2.76
N ASP A 54 -0.52 -4.68 -3.93
CA ASP A 54 -1.66 -4.69 -4.84
C ASP A 54 -2.91 -5.32 -4.20
N LYS A 55 -2.75 -6.28 -3.28
CA LYS A 55 -3.86 -6.88 -2.54
C LYS A 55 -4.52 -5.92 -1.54
N PHE A 56 -3.73 -5.11 -0.84
CA PHE A 56 -4.22 -4.15 0.16
C PHE A 56 -4.43 -2.74 -0.41
N PHE A 57 -3.87 -2.47 -1.57
CA PHE A 57 -4.07 -1.24 -2.32
C PHE A 57 -5.46 -1.29 -2.92
N GLN A 58 -6.42 -0.74 -2.18
CA GLN A 58 -7.73 -0.42 -2.74
C GLN A 58 -7.54 0.82 -3.62
N PRO A 59 -7.65 0.73 -4.95
CA PRO A 59 -7.67 1.91 -5.78
C PRO A 59 -8.87 2.73 -5.32
N VAL A 60 -8.59 3.93 -4.79
CA VAL A 60 -9.63 4.85 -4.38
C VAL A 60 -10.42 5.18 -5.64
N ASP A 61 -11.65 4.68 -5.69
CA ASP A 61 -12.58 5.00 -6.77
C ASP A 61 -12.98 6.47 -6.61
N LYS A 62 -12.20 7.35 -7.25
CA LYS A 62 -12.39 8.81 -7.19
C LYS A 62 -13.77 9.21 -7.72
N SER A 63 -14.41 8.37 -8.54
CA SER A 63 -15.75 8.62 -9.05
C SER A 63 -16.80 8.66 -7.93
N LYS A 64 -16.59 7.93 -6.82
CA LYS A 64 -17.50 7.95 -5.66
C LYS A 64 -17.44 9.25 -4.85
N TYR A 65 -16.35 10.00 -4.98
CA TYR A 65 -16.14 11.26 -4.26
C TYR A 65 -16.44 12.48 -5.13
N ASP A 66 -16.68 12.31 -6.44
CA ASP A 66 -17.01 13.40 -7.37
C ASP A 66 -18.25 14.19 -6.92
N HIS A 67 -19.22 13.48 -6.32
CA HIS A 67 -20.44 14.06 -5.74
C HIS A 67 -20.18 14.97 -4.52
N LEU A 68 -19.07 14.79 -3.80
CA LEU A 68 -18.70 15.64 -2.65
C LEU A 68 -18.03 16.95 -3.08
N PHE A 69 -17.49 17.01 -4.29
CA PHE A 69 -16.82 18.19 -4.84
C PHE A 69 -17.63 18.92 -5.93
N ARG A 70 -18.70 18.30 -6.43
CA ARG A 70 -19.75 19.03 -7.16
C ARG A 70 -20.48 19.94 -6.17
N LYS A 71 -19.90 21.12 -5.98
CA LYS A 71 -20.52 22.31 -5.41
C LYS A 71 -21.97 22.37 -5.89
N SER A 72 -22.93 22.27 -4.97
CA SER A 72 -24.32 22.57 -5.23
C SER A 72 -24.40 23.96 -5.83
N ASN A 73 -24.42 24.06 -7.16
CA ASN A 73 -25.06 25.15 -7.86
C ASN A 73 -26.56 24.91 -7.72
N GLU A 74 -27.07 25.00 -6.49
CA GLU A 74 -28.47 25.30 -6.27
C GLU A 74 -28.57 26.80 -6.01
N SER A 75 -29.29 27.44 -6.94
CA SER A 75 -30.29 28.45 -6.62
C SER A 75 -29.75 29.83 -6.27
N GLY A 76 -29.47 30.60 -7.33
CA GLY A 76 -29.29 32.04 -7.27
C GLY A 76 -30.06 32.73 -8.40
N ASN A 77 -31.38 32.84 -8.20
CA ASN A 77 -32.36 33.71 -8.86
C ASN A 77 -32.78 33.41 -10.31
#